data_AF-A0A5J5B0R1-F1
#
_entry.id   AF-A0A5J5B0R1-F1
#
_cell.length_a   1.000
_cell.length_b   1.000
_cell.length_c   1.000
_cell.angle_alpha   90.00
_cell.angle_beta   90.00
_cell.angle_gamma   90.00
#
_symmetry.space_group_name_H-M   'P 1'
#
loop_
_entity.id
_entity.type
_entity.pdbx_description
1 polymer ?
#
loop_
_entity_poly.entity_id
_entity_poly.type
_entity_poly.pdbx_seq_one_letter_code
_entity_poly.pdbx_strand_id
1 'polypeptide(L)'
;MMQGLHHQQQQLAALLSVALPKDDSSSSSSTRSEEDESSRLGAINSLHRSILYPPNSLLVTHSASFLAQGFSQLLSDKLYSVRQAAATAYGALCSVLSSIPISTSGRQNHVMLGSLVDRFINWALAVA
;
A
#
# COMPACT_ATOMS: atom_id res chain seq x y z
N MET A 1 -15.85 -12.44 17.46
CA MET A 1 -14.42 -12.29 17.11
C MET A 1 -14.16 -11.28 15.96
N MET A 2 -15.09 -10.37 15.61
CA MET A 2 -14.92 -9.43 14.49
C MET A 2 -14.29 -8.07 14.86
N GLN A 3 -14.08 -7.77 16.15
CA GLN A 3 -13.45 -6.50 16.57
C GLN A 3 -11.96 -6.40 16.19
N GLY A 4 -11.23 -7.52 16.07
CA GLY A 4 -9.81 -7.51 15.72
C GLY A 4 -9.54 -7.02 14.29
N LEU A 5 -10.41 -7.38 13.34
CA LEU A 5 -10.26 -7.02 11.92
C LEU A 5 -10.35 -5.51 11.69
N HIS A 6 -11.33 -4.87 12.35
CA HIS A 6 -11.53 -3.42 12.26
C HIS A 6 -10.34 -2.64 12.82
N HIS A 7 -9.79 -3.10 13.95
CA HIS A 7 -8.64 -2.44 14.57
C HIS A 7 -7.40 -2.50 13.66
N GLN A 8 -7.18 -3.65 13.01
CA GLN A 8 -6.06 -3.82 12.08
C GLN A 8 -6.24 -3.01 10.78
N GLN A 9 -7.47 -2.84 10.28
CA GLN A 9 -7.74 -1.94 9.15
C GLN A 9 -7.44 -0.47 9.52
N GLN A 10 -7.82 -0.03 10.72
CA GLN A 10 -7.51 1.33 11.20
C GLN A 10 -6.01 1.57 11.30
N GLN A 11 -5.24 0.58 11.74
CA GLN A 11 -3.78 0.68 11.78
C GLN A 11 -3.17 0.84 10.38
N LEU A 12 -3.64 0.08 9.38
CA LEU A 12 -3.20 0.24 8.00
C LEU A 12 -3.54 1.62 7.43
N ALA A 13 -4.74 2.13 7.74
CA ALA A 13 -5.16 3.46 7.34
C ALA A 13 -4.30 4.56 7.98
N ALA A 14 -3.95 4.41 9.26
CA ALA A 14 -3.06 5.33 9.95
C ALA A 14 -1.66 5.35 9.32
N LEU A 15 -1.08 4.18 9.03
CA LEU A 15 0.21 4.07 8.36
C LEU A 15 0.19 4.68 6.96
N LEU A 16 -0.86 4.44 6.17
CA LEU A 16 -0.99 5.03 4.85
C LEU A 16 -1.12 6.56 4.92
N SER A 17 -1.87 7.08 5.89
CA SER A 17 -2.00 8.52 6.11
C SER A 17 -0.66 9.17 6.47
N VAL A 18 0.20 8.49 7.22
CA VAL A 18 1.57 8.94 7.49
C VAL A 18 2.45 8.87 6.24
N ALA A 19 2.28 7.86 5.39
CA ALA A 19 3.06 7.70 4.16
C ALA A 19 2.71 8.75 3.10
N LEU A 20 1.47 9.20 3.04
CA LEU A 20 1.03 10.22 2.09
C LEU A 20 1.57 11.61 2.48
N PRO A 21 2.00 12.42 1.49
CA PRO A 21 2.46 13.78 1.77
C PRO A 21 1.29 14.59 2.35
N LYS A 22 1.53 15.28 3.48
CA LYS A 22 0.60 16.28 4.01
C LYS A 22 0.81 17.56 3.22
N ASP A 23 -0.28 18.19 2.78
CA ASP A 23 -0.29 19.39 1.92
C ASP A 23 0.19 20.67 2.64
N ASP A 24 1.16 20.55 3.55
CA ASP A 24 1.70 21.65 4.34
C ASP A 24 2.72 22.43 3.50
N SER A 25 2.17 23.26 2.61
CA SER A 25 2.89 24.30 1.91
C SER A 25 3.29 25.39 2.91
N SER A 26 4.31 25.17 3.77
CA SER A 26 5.03 26.24 4.49
C SER A 26 6.21 25.72 5.32
N SER A 27 7.40 26.27 5.03
CA SER A 27 8.60 26.35 5.89
C SER A 27 9.63 25.22 5.76
N SER A 28 10.53 25.44 4.80
CA SER A 28 11.83 24.80 4.59
C SER A 28 12.72 24.84 5.83
N SER A 29 12.81 23.71 6.52
CA SER A 29 13.97 23.33 7.34
C SER A 29 14.42 21.95 6.84
N SER A 30 15.63 21.83 6.30
CA SER A 30 16.11 20.59 5.66
C SER A 30 15.96 19.37 6.58
N THR A 31 16.15 19.56 7.88
CA THR A 31 15.99 18.50 8.89
C THR A 31 14.55 18.00 9.02
N ARG A 32 13.55 18.87 8.87
CA ARG A 32 12.13 18.47 8.91
C ARG A 32 11.73 17.68 7.68
N SER A 33 12.29 18.01 6.51
CA SER A 33 12.02 17.25 5.28
C SER A 33 12.65 15.85 5.31
N GLU A 34 13.84 15.71 5.89
CA GLU A 34 14.51 14.40 6.05
C GLU A 34 13.81 13.51 7.09
N GLU A 35 13.34 14.10 8.18
CA GLU A 35 12.57 13.39 9.21
C GLU A 35 11.19 12.95 8.70
N ASP A 36 10.53 13.80 7.90
CA ASP A 36 9.28 13.46 7.22
C ASP A 36 9.51 12.33 6.19
N GLU A 37 10.54 12.42 5.34
CA GLU A 37 10.91 11.34 4.42
C GLU A 37 11.14 10.02 5.18
N SER A 38 11.92 10.06 6.27
CA SER A 38 12.21 8.88 7.08
C SER A 38 10.95 8.28 7.72
N SER A 39 10.05 9.13 8.21
CA SER A 39 8.76 8.72 8.79
C SER A 39 7.87 8.05 7.75
N ARG A 40 7.80 8.63 6.55
CA ARG A 40 7.03 8.10 5.41
C ARG A 40 7.59 6.76 4.93
N LEU A 41 8.91 6.65 4.80
CA LEU A 41 9.59 5.39 4.46
C LEU A 41 9.38 4.33 5.54
N GLY A 42 9.43 4.70 6.82
CA GLY A 42 9.13 3.82 7.95
C GLY A 42 7.69 3.30 7.90
N ALA A 43 6.73 4.16 7.55
CA ALA A 43 5.33 3.79 7.39
C ALA A 43 5.14 2.81 6.21
N ILE A 44 5.74 3.09 5.05
CA ILE A 44 5.67 2.19 3.88
C ILE A 44 6.30 0.83 4.19
N ASN A 45 7.46 0.79 4.87
CA ASN A 45 8.08 -0.45 5.30
C ASN A 45 7.21 -1.23 6.30
N SER A 46 6.50 -0.52 7.18
CA SER A 46 5.56 -1.14 8.11
C SER A 46 4.35 -1.72 7.38
N LEU A 47 3.83 -1.03 6.36
CA LEU A 47 2.78 -1.56 5.47
C LEU A 47 3.26 -2.80 4.72
N HIS A 48 4.46 -2.74 4.14
CA HIS A 48 5.06 -3.87 3.42
C HIS A 48 5.19 -5.10 4.33
N ARG A 49 5.68 -4.93 5.56
CA ARG A 49 5.74 -6.01 6.56
C ARG A 49 4.37 -6.51 6.94
N SER A 50 3.38 -5.62 7.11
CA SER A 50 2.00 -6.00 7.47
C SER A 50 1.28 -6.78 6.36
N ILE A 51 1.67 -6.56 5.10
CA ILE A 51 1.19 -7.31 3.93
C ILE A 51 1.77 -8.73 3.92
N LEU A 52 3.06 -8.87 4.28
CA LEU A 52 3.78 -10.15 4.22
C LEU A 52 3.64 -10.99 5.51
N TYR A 53 3.56 -10.36 6.68
CA TYR A 53 3.72 -11.01 7.99
C TYR A 53 2.78 -10.42 9.06
N PRO A 54 2.00 -11.24 9.80
CA PRO A 54 1.64 -12.63 9.51
C PRO A 54 0.64 -12.70 8.34
N PRO A 55 0.61 -13.80 7.56
CA PRO A 55 -0.27 -13.97 6.41
C PRO A 55 -1.75 -13.99 6.81
N ASN A 56 -2.36 -12.81 6.89
CA ASN A 56 -3.79 -12.61 7.10
C ASN A 56 -4.43 -12.28 5.76
N SER A 57 -4.51 -13.27 4.87
CA SER A 57 -5.00 -13.11 3.51
C SER A 57 -6.39 -12.46 3.45
N LEU A 58 -7.25 -12.69 4.46
CA LEU A 58 -8.56 -12.03 4.57
C LEU A 58 -8.47 -10.52 4.74
N LEU A 59 -7.58 -10.03 5.60
CA LEU A 59 -7.44 -8.61 5.86
C LEU A 59 -6.74 -7.89 4.71
N VAL A 60 -5.74 -8.55 4.12
CA VAL A 60 -5.08 -8.08 2.90
C VAL A 60 -6.08 -8.00 1.76
N THR A 61 -6.95 -9.00 1.59
CA THR A 61 -8.03 -8.97 0.59
C THR A 61 -8.99 -7.81 0.83
N HIS A 62 -9.45 -7.62 2.07
CA HIS A 62 -10.41 -6.56 2.41
C HIS A 62 -9.80 -5.15 2.27
N SER A 63 -8.51 -5.00 2.54
CA SER A 63 -7.82 -3.71 2.48
C SER A 63 -7.11 -3.47 1.15
N ALA A 64 -7.11 -4.45 0.23
CA ALA A 64 -6.35 -4.42 -1.01
C ALA A 64 -6.66 -3.19 -1.86
N SER A 65 -7.94 -2.89 -2.08
CA SER A 65 -8.36 -1.76 -2.90
C SER A 65 -7.93 -0.42 -2.31
N PHE A 66 -8.04 -0.27 -0.99
CA PHE A 66 -7.61 0.92 -0.27
C PHE A 66 -6.09 1.10 -0.31
N LEU A 67 -5.34 0.03 -0.05
CA LEU A 67 -3.88 0.04 -0.12
C LEU A 67 -3.38 0.31 -1.55
N ALA A 68 -3.99 -0.31 -2.55
CA ALA A 68 -3.64 -0.11 -3.95
C ALA A 68 -3.91 1.32 -4.42
N GLN A 69 -5.00 1.96 -3.97
CA GLN A 69 -5.23 3.39 -4.19
C GLN A 69 -4.15 4.25 -3.56
N GLY A 70 -3.82 3.99 -2.29
CA GLY A 70 -2.74 4.68 -1.57
C GLY A 70 -1.38 4.54 -2.24
N PHE A 71 -0.99 3.32 -2.60
CA PHE A 71 0.25 3.06 -3.32
C PHE A 71 0.26 3.73 -4.69
N SER A 72 -0.85 3.72 -5.44
CA SER A 72 -0.94 4.44 -6.72
C SER A 72 -0.64 5.93 -6.56
N GLN A 73 -1.07 6.55 -5.46
CA GLN A 73 -0.74 7.94 -5.16
C GLN A 73 0.75 8.10 -4.81
N LEU A 74 1.30 7.20 -3.99
CA LEU A 74 2.73 7.20 -3.63
C LEU A 74 3.67 6.93 -4.81
N LEU A 75 3.22 6.23 -5.85
CA LEU A 75 3.99 6.04 -7.09
C LEU A 75 4.19 7.35 -7.85
N SER A 76 3.35 8.36 -7.60
CA SER A 76 3.47 9.71 -8.15
C SER A 76 4.18 10.68 -7.18
N ASP A 77 4.81 10.17 -6.11
CA ASP A 77 5.46 11.02 -5.11
C ASP A 77 6.66 11.79 -5.68
N LYS A 78 6.95 12.96 -5.11
CA LYS A 78 8.12 13.77 -5.50
C LYS A 78 9.42 13.04 -5.16
N LEU A 79 9.47 12.35 -4.03
CA LEU A 79 10.68 11.68 -3.54
C LEU A 79 10.87 10.33 -4.21
N TYR A 80 12.07 10.08 -4.75
CA TYR A 80 12.40 8.81 -5.40
C TYR A 80 12.38 7.63 -4.40
N SER A 81 12.96 7.82 -3.20
CA SER A 81 12.99 6.81 -2.13
C SER A 81 11.58 6.30 -1.81
N VAL A 82 10.61 7.22 -1.72
CA VAL A 82 9.21 6.90 -1.43
C VAL A 82 8.57 6.14 -2.58
N ARG A 83 8.77 6.58 -3.82
CA ARG A 83 8.27 5.88 -5.01
C ARG A 83 8.78 4.45 -5.07
N GLN A 84 10.08 4.25 -4.83
CA GLN A 84 10.72 2.94 -4.84
C GLN A 84 10.16 2.03 -3.72
N ALA A 85 10.04 2.56 -2.50
CA ALA A 85 9.47 1.82 -1.38
C ALA A 85 8.00 1.45 -1.64
N ALA A 86 7.22 2.37 -2.19
CA ALA A 86 5.82 2.15 -2.54
C ALA A 86 5.66 1.11 -3.65
N ALA A 87 6.50 1.15 -4.69
CA ALA A 87 6.51 0.15 -5.76
C ALA A 87 6.80 -1.26 -5.21
N THR A 88 7.74 -1.37 -4.27
CA THR A 88 8.06 -2.63 -3.60
C THR A 88 6.87 -3.15 -2.79
N ALA A 89 6.25 -2.29 -1.98
CA ALA A 89 5.10 -2.66 -1.17
C ALA A 89 3.86 -3.02 -2.02
N TYR A 90 3.63 -2.31 -3.13
CA TYR A 90 2.53 -2.61 -4.05
C TYR A 90 2.78 -3.91 -4.83
N GLY A 91 4.03 -4.17 -5.25
CA GLY A 91 4.40 -5.46 -5.84
C GLY A 91 4.17 -6.63 -4.89
N ALA A 92 4.54 -6.47 -3.62
CA ALA A 92 4.27 -7.47 -2.57
C ALA A 92 2.76 -7.70 -2.39
N LEU A 93 1.95 -6.64 -2.38
CA LEU A 93 0.49 -6.76 -2.37
C LEU A 93 0.01 -7.59 -3.56
N CYS A 94 0.44 -7.26 -4.79
CA CYS A 94 0.07 -8.01 -6.00
C CYS A 94 0.46 -9.50 -5.91
N SER A 95 1.64 -9.81 -5.37
CA SER A 95 2.11 -11.19 -5.16
C SER A 95 1.21 -11.96 -4.19
N VAL A 96 0.83 -11.35 -3.06
CA VAL A 96 -0.05 -11.98 -2.07
C VAL A 96 -1.44 -12.22 -2.66
N LEU A 97 -1.98 -11.23 -3.37
CA LEU A 97 -3.27 -11.31 -4.04
C LEU A 97 -3.31 -12.43 -5.10
N SER A 98 -2.22 -12.61 -5.85
CA SER A 98 -2.07 -13.67 -6.85
C SER A 98 -1.97 -15.08 -6.25
N SER A 99 -1.69 -15.19 -4.95
CA SER A 99 -1.53 -16.47 -4.24
C SER A 99 -2.82 -16.97 -3.58
N ILE A 100 -3.93 -16.22 -3.65
CA ILE A 100 -5.19 -16.59 -3.00
C ILE A 100 -5.93 -17.63 -3.87
N PRO A 101 -6.19 -18.86 -3.36
CA PRO A 101 -6.89 -19.87 -4.12
C PRO A 101 -8.33 -19.45 -4.44
N ILE A 102 -8.75 -19.70 -5.68
CA ILE A 102 -10.08 -19.36 -6.21
C ILE A 102 -11.14 -20.23 -5.51
N SER A 103 -11.60 -19.83 -4.33
CA SER A 103 -12.76 -20.47 -3.69
C SER A 103 -14.01 -20.14 -4.50
N THR A 104 -14.85 -21.15 -4.73
CA THR A 104 -15.95 -21.17 -5.71
C THR A 104 -17.09 -20.18 -5.45
N SER A 105 -17.01 -19.38 -4.38
CA SER A 105 -17.90 -18.24 -4.10
C SER A 105 -17.33 -16.87 -4.55
N GLY A 106 -16.13 -16.84 -5.17
CA GLY A 106 -15.23 -15.68 -5.26
C GLY A 106 -15.13 -14.92 -6.59
N ARG A 107 -16.11 -15.00 -7.51
CA ARG A 107 -16.02 -14.35 -8.84
C ARG A 107 -15.83 -12.81 -8.80
N GLN A 108 -16.46 -12.10 -7.86
CA GLN A 108 -16.35 -10.63 -7.77
C GLN A 108 -15.03 -10.16 -7.16
N ASN A 109 -14.57 -10.87 -6.12
CA ASN A 109 -13.27 -10.57 -5.50
C ASN A 109 -12.16 -10.76 -6.54
N HIS A 110 -12.19 -11.84 -7.32
CA HIS A 110 -11.19 -12.10 -8.36
C HIS A 110 -11.10 -10.97 -9.41
N VAL A 111 -12.23 -10.45 -9.90
CA VAL A 111 -12.23 -9.33 -10.87
C VAL A 111 -11.66 -8.06 -10.24
N MET A 112 -12.02 -7.77 -8.99
CA MET A 112 -11.51 -6.58 -8.30
C MET A 112 -10.00 -6.71 -8.04
N LEU A 113 -9.55 -7.85 -7.53
CA LEU A 113 -8.15 -8.19 -7.29
C LEU A 113 -7.31 -8.12 -8.59
N GLY A 114 -7.84 -8.67 -9.69
CA GLY A 114 -7.19 -8.62 -11.01
C GLY A 114 -6.97 -7.19 -11.50
N SER A 115 -8.00 -6.34 -11.39
CA SER A 115 -7.91 -4.94 -11.84
C SER A 115 -6.84 -4.11 -11.11
N LEU A 116 -6.53 -4.46 -9.85
CA LEU A 116 -5.47 -3.81 -9.07
C LEU A 116 -4.09 -4.22 -9.59
N VAL A 117 -3.90 -5.49 -9.90
CA VAL A 117 -2.65 -6.02 -10.47
C VAL A 117 -2.44 -5.46 -11.87
N ASP A 118 -3.47 -5.43 -12.71
CA ASP A 118 -3.39 -4.83 -14.06
C ASP A 118 -2.99 -3.35 -14.01
N ARG A 119 -3.55 -2.58 -13.06
CA ARG A 119 -3.16 -1.18 -12.85
C ARG A 119 -1.67 -1.05 -12.50
N PHE A 120 -1.18 -1.89 -11.60
CA PHE A 120 0.24 -1.90 -11.23
C PHE A 120 1.14 -2.25 -12.42
N ILE A 121 0.77 -3.27 -13.20
CA ILE A 121 1.50 -3.68 -14.40
C ILE A 121 1.51 -2.56 -15.44
N ASN A 122 0.37 -1.92 -15.71
CA ASN A 122 0.30 -0.79 -16.65
C ASN A 122 1.17 0.39 -16.22
N TRP A 123 1.22 0.69 -14.92
CA TRP A 123 2.15 1.70 -14.40
C TRP A 123 3.61 1.28 -14.61
N ALA A 124 3.96 0.02 -14.29
CA ALA A 124 5.31 -0.50 -14.44
C ALA A 124 5.78 -0.50 -15.90
N LEU A 125 4.89 -0.80 -16.85
CA LEU A 125 5.17 -0.75 -18.28
C LEU A 125 5.31 0.69 -18.82
N ALA A 126 4.56 1.65 -18.27
CA ALA A 126 4.66 3.04 -18.69
C ALA A 126 5.95 3.73 -18.20
N VAL A 127 6.59 3.19 -17.17
CA VAL A 127 7.81 3.74 -16.57
C VAL A 127 9.09 2.99 -16.96
N ALA A 128 8.97 1.83 -17.62
CA ALA A 128 10.08 1.03 -18.17
C ALA A 128 10.51 1.54 -19.55
#